data_AF-A0A9Q0S2X3-F1
#
_entry.id   AF-A0A9Q0S2X3-F1
#
_cell.length_a   1.000
_cell.length_b   1.000
_cell.length_c   1.000
_cell.angle_alpha   90.00
_cell.angle_beta   90.00
_cell.angle_gamma   90.00
#
_symmetry.space_group_name_H-M   'P 1'
#
loop_
_entity.id
_entity.type
_entity.pdbx_description
1 polymer ?
#
loop_
_entity_poly.entity_id
_entity_poly.type
_entity_poly.pdbx_seq_one_letter_code
_entity_poly.pdbx_strand_id
1 'polypeptide(L)'
;YETANGIKGQEVGNVKKASSPDSNDVIISNGSFSYTAPDGTPISVSYTADDVGGFQPRGDHLPTPPPIPPEIQKALDFLASLPPSSRR
;
A
#
# COMPACT_ATOMS: atom_id res chain seq x y z
N TYR A 1 8.30 11.96 13.97
CA TYR A 1 9.51 12.78 14.10
C TYR A 1 9.50 13.86 13.03
N GLU A 2 10.19 14.97 13.26
CA GLU A 2 10.31 16.08 12.30
C GLU A 2 11.80 16.44 12.19
N THR A 3 12.31 16.49 10.96
CA THR A 3 13.71 16.83 10.68
C THR A 3 13.85 18.33 10.42
N ALA A 4 15.05 18.88 10.61
CA ALA A 4 15.35 20.30 10.37
C ALA A 4 15.07 20.76 8.93
N ASN A 5 14.90 19.82 8.00
CA ASN A 5 14.68 20.08 6.58
C ASN A 5 13.17 20.05 6.22
N GLY A 6 12.29 20.11 7.22
CA GLY A 6 10.83 20.07 7.03
C GLY A 6 10.25 18.68 6.73
N ILE A 7 11.08 17.63 6.77
CA ILE A 7 10.60 16.25 6.59
C ILE A 7 9.86 15.84 7.86
N LYS A 8 8.56 15.55 7.76
CA LYS A 8 7.77 14.99 8.86
C LYS A 8 7.54 13.52 8.58
N GLY A 9 7.95 12.66 9.50
CA GLY A 9 7.77 11.22 9.39
C GLY A 9 6.97 10.66 10.55
N GLN A 10 6.06 9.73 10.27
CA GLN A 10 5.41 8.90 11.28
C GLN A 10 5.47 7.44 10.83
N GLU A 11 5.73 6.54 11.77
CA GLU A 11 5.71 5.10 11.52
C GLU A 11 5.00 4.40 12.66
N VAL A 12 4.18 3.41 12.32
CA VAL A 12 3.47 2.54 13.25
C VAL A 12 3.68 1.10 12.79
N GLY A 13 4.40 0.33 13.60
CA GLY A 13 4.51 -1.12 13.47
C GLY A 13 3.28 -1.81 14.07
N ASN A 14 2.66 -2.72 13.32
CA ASN A 14 1.56 -3.56 13.77
C ASN A 14 1.92 -5.03 13.55
N VAL A 15 1.62 -5.90 14.51
CA VAL A 15 1.87 -7.35 14.37
C VAL A 15 0.73 -7.97 13.57
N LYS A 16 1.02 -8.53 12.40
CA LYS A 16 0.13 -9.41 11.65
C LYS A 16 0.37 -10.83 12.14
N LYS A 17 -0.60 -11.37 12.89
CA LYS A 17 -0.55 -12.77 13.28
C LYS A 17 -0.61 -13.67 12.07
N ALA A 18 0.26 -14.67 12.07
CA ALA A 18 0.23 -15.74 11.08
C ALA A 18 -1.14 -16.42 11.07
N SER A 19 -1.72 -16.60 9.87
CA SER A 19 -2.99 -17.30 9.71
C SER A 19 -2.84 -18.82 9.69
N SER A 20 -1.60 -19.32 9.61
CA SER A 20 -1.26 -20.75 9.57
C SER A 20 -0.32 -21.12 10.73
N PRO A 21 -0.49 -22.31 11.34
CA PRO A 21 0.33 -22.77 12.48
C PRO A 21 1.82 -22.97 12.16
N ASP A 22 2.20 -23.06 10.88
CA ASP A 22 3.59 -23.15 10.40
C ASP A 22 4.22 -21.78 10.06
N SER A 23 3.49 -20.69 10.23
CA SER A 23 3.96 -19.33 9.90
C SER A 23 4.27 -18.54 11.16
N ASN A 24 5.35 -17.75 11.13
CA ASN A 24 5.72 -16.87 12.24
C ASN A 24 4.89 -15.59 12.19
N ASP A 25 4.66 -14.98 13.35
CA ASP A 25 4.06 -13.64 13.43
C ASP A 25 4.97 -12.64 12.71
N VAL A 26 4.38 -11.84 11.82
CA VAL A 26 5.09 -10.87 10.99
C VAL A 26 4.77 -9.46 11.47
N ILE A 27 5.78 -8.61 11.59
CA ILE A 27 5.55 -7.18 11.84
C ILE A 27 5.30 -6.50 10.50
N ILE A 28 4.13 -5.86 10.36
CA ILE A 28 3.86 -4.92 9.26
C ILE A 28 4.17 -3.52 9.77
N SER A 29 5.11 -2.84 9.13
CA SER A 29 5.34 -1.41 9.37
C SER A 29 4.55 -0.58 8.38
N ASN A 30 3.69 0.30 8.87
CA ASN A 30 3.06 1.31 8.05
C ASN A 30 3.56 2.67 8.48
N GLY A 31 3.96 3.50 7.53
CA GLY A 31 4.40 4.84 7.84
C GLY A 31 4.00 5.83 6.77
N SER A 32 4.22 7.09 7.08
CA SER A 32 4.14 8.18 6.13
C SER A 32 5.28 9.15 6.38
N PHE A 33 5.78 9.76 5.32
CA PHE A 33 6.67 10.88 5.41
C PHE A 33 6.27 11.94 4.38
N SER A 34 6.34 13.20 4.79
CA SER A 34 6.13 14.34 3.91
C SER A 34 7.39 15.18 3.86
N TYR A 35 7.70 15.73 2.69
CA TYR A 35 8.85 16.61 2.45
C TYR A 35 8.50 17.62 1.36
N THR A 36 9.16 18.78 1.38
CA THR A 36 9.03 19.77 0.31
C THR A 36 10.04 19.45 -0.79
N ALA A 37 9.58 19.24 -2.01
CA ALA A 37 10.45 19.02 -3.15
C ALA A 37 11.19 20.31 -3.55
N PRO A 38 12.29 20.23 -4.33
CA PRO A 38 13.09 21.41 -4.73
C PRO A 38 12.31 22.46 -5.53
N ASP A 39 11.19 22.08 -6.12
CA ASP A 39 10.24 22.94 -6.84
C ASP A 39 9.24 23.67 -5.91
N GLY A 40 9.29 23.41 -4.61
CA GLY A 40 8.37 23.95 -3.61
C GLY A 40 7.11 23.12 -3.39
N THR A 41 6.93 22.02 -4.13
CA THR A 41 5.75 21.17 -4.01
C THR A 41 5.80 20.35 -2.73
N PRO A 42 4.77 20.38 -1.86
CA PRO A 42 4.69 19.47 -0.72
C PRO A 42 4.39 18.06 -1.22
N ILE A 43 5.34 17.16 -1.00
CA ILE A 43 5.21 15.75 -1.33
C ILE A 43 4.87 14.96 -0.07
N SER A 44 3.91 14.04 -0.18
CA SER A 44 3.60 13.05 0.84
C SER A 44 3.76 11.65 0.26
N VAL A 45 4.44 10.79 1.01
CA VAL A 45 4.59 9.36 0.75
C VAL A 45 4.00 8.61 1.93
N SER A 46 3.12 7.67 1.66
CA SER A 46 2.71 6.62 2.61
C SER A 46 3.36 5.31 2.18
N TYR A 47 3.70 4.44 3.11
CA TYR A 47 4.27 3.14 2.77
C TYR A 47 3.74 2.05 3.68
N THR A 48 3.66 0.85 3.13
CA THR A 48 3.42 -0.39 3.86
C THR A 48 4.61 -1.31 3.60
N ALA A 49 5.23 -1.78 4.68
CA ALA A 49 6.30 -2.76 4.65
C ALA A 49 5.81 -4.04 5.31
N ASP A 50 5.73 -5.12 4.53
CA ASP A 50 5.40 -6.46 5.01
C ASP A 50 6.41 -7.51 4.50
N ASP A 51 6.35 -8.72 5.07
CA ASP A 51 7.30 -9.80 4.74
C ASP A 51 7.08 -10.40 3.34
N VAL A 52 5.86 -10.30 2.80
CA VAL A 52 5.50 -10.93 1.51
C VAL A 52 5.69 -9.96 0.34
N GLY A 53 5.27 -8.71 0.51
CA GLY A 53 5.28 -7.68 -0.53
C GLY A 53 6.35 -6.61 -0.34
N GLY A 54 7.19 -6.72 0.71
CA GLY A 54 8.30 -5.81 0.96
C GLY A 54 7.84 -4.37 1.16
N PHE A 55 8.70 -3.42 0.82
CA PHE A 55 8.40 -1.99 0.93
C PHE A 55 7.55 -1.50 -0.25
N GLN A 56 6.31 -1.11 0.03
CA GLN A 56 5.34 -0.64 -0.94
C GLN A 56 5.01 0.84 -0.70
N PRO A 57 5.72 1.79 -1.35
CA PRO A 57 5.43 3.20 -1.24
C PRO A 57 4.24 3.58 -2.13
N ARG A 58 3.43 4.52 -1.63
CA ARG A 58 2.30 5.16 -2.31
C ARG A 58 2.38 6.66 -2.12
N GLY A 59 2.26 7.40 -3.20
CA GLY A 59 2.23 8.86 -3.20
C GLY A 59 2.01 9.38 -4.61
N ASP A 60 1.42 10.57 -4.73
CA ASP A 60 0.93 11.10 -6.02
C ASP A 60 2.04 11.38 -7.05
N HIS A 61 3.28 11.45 -6.59
CA HIS A 61 4.49 11.69 -7.38
C HIS A 61 5.23 10.38 -7.75
N LEU A 62 4.80 9.23 -7.21
CA LEU A 62 5.38 7.94 -7.57
C LEU A 62 4.81 7.48 -8.92
N PRO A 63 5.61 6.80 -9.75
CA PRO A 63 5.12 6.22 -10.99
C PRO A 63 4.01 5.22 -10.65
N THR A 64 2.79 5.52 -11.10
CA THR A 64 1.68 4.59 -10.99
C THR A 64 1.84 3.51 -12.07
N PRO A 65 1.50 2.24 -11.76
CA PRO A 65 1.40 1.22 -12.79
C PRO A 65 0.40 1.68 -13.86
N PRO A 66 0.61 1.28 -15.13
CA PRO A 66 -0.29 1.66 -16.21
C PRO A 66 -1.73 1.26 -15.85
N PRO A 67 -2.73 2.04 -16.30
CA PRO A 67 -4.13 1.74 -16.03
C PRO A 67 -4.48 0.35 -16.54
N ILE A 68 -5.36 -0.34 -15.80
CA ILE A 68 -5.85 -1.66 -16.19
C ILE A 68 -6.54 -1.53 -17.56
N PRO A 69 -6.22 -2.39 -18.55
CA PRO A 69 -6.92 -2.41 -19.82
C PRO A 69 -8.44 -2.53 -19.65
N PRO A 70 -9.25 -1.81 -20.44
CA PRO A 70 -10.70 -1.76 -20.28
C PRO A 70 -11.37 -3.14 -20.43
N GLU A 71 -10.75 -4.07 -21.16
CA GLU A 71 -11.21 -5.45 -21.30
C GLU A 71 -11.13 -6.21 -19.97
N ILE A 72 -10.06 -6.00 -19.21
CA ILE A 72 -9.86 -6.63 -17.89
C ILE A 72 -10.83 -6.02 -16.88
N GLN A 73 -11.04 -4.70 -16.93
CA GLN A 73 -12.03 -4.01 -16.09
C GLN A 73 -13.44 -4.60 -16.31
N LYS A 74 -13.86 -4.76 -17.58
CA LYS A 74 -15.15 -5.38 -17.93
C LYS A 74 -15.27 -6.82 -17.45
N ALA A 75 -14.19 -7.59 -17.53
CA ALA A 75 -14.18 -8.97 -17.02
C ALA A 75 -14.35 -9.01 -15.49
N LEU A 76 -13.70 -8.09 -14.75
CA LEU A 76 -13.86 -7.98 -13.29
C LEU A 76 -15.29 -7.56 -12.91
N ASP A 77 -15.87 -6.58 -13.60
CA ASP A 77 -17.25 -6.14 -13.38
C ASP A 77 -18.26 -7.27 -13.67
N PHE A 78 -18.03 -8.02 -14.75
CA PHE A 78 -18.84 -9.19 -15.09
C PHE A 78 -18.77 -10.26 -13.99
N LEU A 79 -17.56 -10.61 -13.53
CA LEU A 79 -17.38 -11.55 -12.43
C LEU A 79 -18.02 -11.07 -11.13
N ALA A 80 -17.94 -9.78 -10.83
CA ALA A 80 -18.59 -9.17 -9.65
C ALA A 80 -20.12 -9.18 -9.75
N SER A 81 -20.69 -9.17 -10.97
CA SER A 81 -22.13 -9.25 -11.21
C SER A 81 -22.70 -10.67 -11.11
N LEU A 82 -21.85 -11.70 -11.05
CA LEU A 82 -22.30 -13.08 -10.91
C LEU A 82 -22.80 -13.33 -9.48
N PRO A 83 -23.91 -14.09 -9.31
CA PRO A 83 -24.36 -14.50 -7.99
C PRO A 83 -23.26 -15.34 -7.30
N PRO A 84 -23.16 -15.29 -5.97
CA PRO A 84 -22.17 -16.10 -5.26
C PRO A 84 -22.38 -17.57 -5.63
N SER A 85 -21.31 -18.23 -6.07
CA SER A 85 -21.31 -19.66 -6.34
C SER A 85 -21.80 -20.37 -5.08
N SER A 86 -23.01 -20.92 -5.12
CA SER A 86 -23.54 -21.71 -4.02
C SER A 86 -22.60 -22.91 -3.86
N ARG A 87 -21.74 -22.83 -2.83
CA ARG A 87 -20.84 -23.92 -2.46
C ARG A 87 -21.74 -25.02 -1.90
N ARG A 88 -21.96 -26.05 -2.71
CA ARG A 88 -22.71 -27.25 -2.33
C ARG A 88 -21.88 -28.13 -1.41
#